data_AF-A0A1Z8KVD2-F1
#
_entry.id   AF-A0A1Z8KVD2-F1
#
_cell.length_a   1.000
_cell.length_b   1.000
_cell.length_c   1.000
_cell.angle_alpha   90.00
_cell.angle_beta   90.00
_cell.angle_gamma   90.00
#
_symmetry.space_group_name_H-M   'P 1'
#
loop_
_entity.id
_entity.type
_entity.pdbx_description
1 polymer ?
#
loop_
_entity_poly.entity_id
_entity_poly.type
_entity_poly.pdbx_seq_one_letter_code
_entity_poly.pdbx_strand_id
1 'polypeptide(L)'
;AKQDAMRQLIEIVNGVTLTSETTMSGAMVDDVINTKVQGFIRGARPVGQPKYLSDTSVEMEYSVPMSGITDIVLPPVTVPMSTQPANNNPTATTQSNTPTTGGVTGIIIDARGLNARPAMAPRILDQNGSPIYGPGKYSRQYAVENGVAGYSKTLEAAQKDQRVMGNPMVVKGVATSGTNKTDITISNADVSKIDMANRNYKVLNDCRVLILID
;
A
#
# COMPACT_ATOMS: atom_id res chain seq x y z
N ALA A 1 -13.57 -27.75 8.62
CA ALA A 1 -13.87 -26.53 7.83
C ALA A 1 -13.57 -25.24 8.60
N LYS A 2 -14.47 -24.72 9.46
CA LYS A 2 -14.27 -23.39 10.09
C LYS A 2 -12.97 -23.23 10.89
N GLN A 3 -12.64 -24.16 11.79
CA GLN A 3 -11.42 -24.06 12.60
C GLN A 3 -10.13 -24.14 11.76
N ASP A 4 -10.17 -24.94 10.68
CA ASP A 4 -9.06 -25.09 9.75
C ASP A 4 -8.88 -23.83 8.90
N ALA A 5 -9.97 -23.26 8.38
CA ALA A 5 -9.96 -21.97 7.69
C ALA A 5 -9.40 -20.83 8.58
N MET A 6 -9.75 -20.81 9.87
CA MET A 6 -9.20 -19.83 10.81
C MET A 6 -7.69 -20.02 11.04
N ARG A 7 -7.21 -21.26 11.11
CA ARG A 7 -5.77 -21.56 11.23
C ARG A 7 -5.01 -21.08 9.99
N GLN A 8 -5.52 -21.42 8.80
CA GLN A 8 -4.91 -20.98 7.53
C GLN A 8 -4.91 -19.45 7.40
N LEU A 9 -5.97 -18.80 7.85
CA LEU A 9 -6.04 -17.34 7.80
C LEU A 9 -5.02 -16.67 8.74
N ILE A 10 -4.78 -17.23 9.93
CA ILE A 10 -3.71 -16.74 10.81
C ILE A 10 -2.35 -16.87 10.12
N GLU A 11 -2.08 -17.99 9.45
CA GLU A 11 -0.83 -18.20 8.73
C GLU A 11 -0.64 -17.20 7.59
N ILE A 12 -1.69 -16.96 6.79
CA ILE A 12 -1.69 -15.96 5.72
C ILE A 12 -1.41 -14.57 6.29
N VAL A 13 -2.11 -14.18 7.35
CA VAL A 13 -1.94 -12.85 7.99
C VAL A 13 -0.53 -12.71 8.57
N ASN A 14 0.02 -13.74 9.20
CA ASN A 14 1.38 -13.73 9.75
C ASN A 14 2.45 -13.53 8.67
N GLY A 15 2.21 -14.02 7.45
CA GLY A 15 3.09 -13.86 6.29
C GLY A 15 3.05 -12.46 5.66
N VAL A 16 2.09 -11.61 6.03
CA VAL A 16 1.98 -10.25 5.48
C VAL A 16 3.20 -9.42 5.87
N THR A 17 3.81 -8.75 4.90
CA THR A 17 4.92 -7.83 5.15
C THR A 17 4.39 -6.42 5.43
N LEU A 18 4.88 -5.79 6.50
CA LEU A 18 4.41 -4.48 6.94
C LEU A 18 5.32 -3.41 6.36
N THR A 19 6.62 -3.56 6.55
CA THR A 19 7.69 -2.67 6.08
C THR A 19 8.87 -3.49 5.55
N SER A 20 9.89 -2.80 5.05
CA SER A 20 11.12 -3.44 4.59
C SER A 20 11.90 -4.19 5.66
N GLU A 21 11.61 -3.97 6.94
CA GLU A 21 12.28 -4.65 8.07
C GLU A 21 11.33 -5.44 8.98
N THR A 22 10.01 -5.34 8.79
CA THR A 22 9.04 -5.94 9.72
C THR A 22 7.92 -6.67 8.99
N THR A 23 7.65 -7.90 9.42
CA THR A 23 6.50 -8.72 9.01
C THR A 23 5.44 -8.75 10.10
N MET A 24 4.24 -9.26 9.78
CA MET A 24 3.15 -9.30 10.74
C MET A 24 3.50 -10.19 11.92
N SER A 25 4.09 -11.36 11.64
CA SER A 25 4.63 -12.23 12.67
C SER A 25 5.65 -11.51 13.56
N GLY A 26 6.48 -10.62 13.02
CA GLY A 26 7.43 -9.83 13.80
C GLY A 26 6.77 -8.73 14.64
N ALA A 27 5.71 -8.09 14.13
CA ALA A 27 4.97 -7.06 14.86
C ALA A 27 4.09 -7.65 15.98
N MET A 28 3.60 -8.88 15.82
CA MET A 28 2.78 -9.58 16.82
C MET A 28 3.56 -10.09 18.04
N VAL A 29 4.86 -9.78 18.14
CA VAL A 29 5.60 -9.91 19.40
C VAL A 29 5.05 -8.96 20.47
N ASP A 30 4.46 -7.83 20.04
CA ASP A 30 3.72 -6.93 20.92
C ASP A 30 2.31 -7.49 21.21
N ASP A 31 1.97 -7.63 22.50
CA ASP A 31 0.70 -8.21 22.94
C ASP A 31 -0.53 -7.40 22.53
N VAL A 32 -0.41 -6.08 22.41
CA VAL A 32 -1.51 -5.20 21.97
C VAL A 32 -1.76 -5.43 20.48
N ILE A 33 -0.70 -5.49 19.67
CA ILE A 33 -0.80 -5.77 18.23
C ILE A 33 -1.37 -7.18 18.02
N ASN A 34 -0.81 -8.19 18.71
CA ASN A 34 -1.28 -9.57 18.63
C ASN A 34 -2.77 -9.68 18.98
N THR A 35 -3.19 -9.09 20.11
CA THR A 35 -4.59 -9.13 20.56
C THR A 35 -5.53 -8.49 19.52
N LYS A 36 -5.17 -7.34 18.97
CA LYS A 36 -5.99 -6.67 17.95
C LYS A 36 -6.07 -7.48 16.66
N VAL A 37 -4.94 -7.99 16.15
CA VAL A 37 -4.90 -8.82 14.94
C VAL A 37 -5.73 -10.10 15.11
N GLN A 38 -5.61 -10.79 16.25
CA GLN A 38 -6.44 -11.95 16.58
C GLN A 38 -7.94 -11.59 16.64
N GLY A 39 -8.27 -10.40 17.12
CA GLY A 39 -9.64 -9.87 17.08
C GLY A 39 -10.19 -9.73 15.66
N PHE A 40 -9.40 -9.17 14.74
CA PHE A 40 -9.78 -9.03 13.33
C PHE A 40 -9.96 -10.39 12.64
N ILE A 41 -9.05 -11.33 12.88
CA ILE A 41 -9.10 -12.69 12.32
C ILE A 41 -10.34 -13.43 12.82
N ARG A 42 -10.65 -13.35 14.12
CA ARG A 42 -11.88 -13.93 14.69
C ARG A 42 -13.15 -13.31 14.12
N GLY A 43 -13.06 -12.08 13.63
CA GLY A 43 -14.11 -11.37 12.92
C GLY A 43 -14.37 -11.84 11.49
N ALA A 44 -13.54 -12.73 10.92
CA ALA A 44 -13.67 -13.23 9.56
C ALA A 44 -15.09 -13.71 9.25
N ARG A 45 -15.63 -13.22 8.13
CA ARG A 45 -16.99 -13.54 7.69
C ARG A 45 -16.92 -14.57 6.56
N PRO A 46 -17.81 -15.57 6.55
CA PRO A 46 -17.93 -16.46 5.40
C PRO A 46 -18.40 -15.64 4.20
N VAL A 47 -17.80 -15.90 3.03
CA VAL A 47 -18.22 -15.36 1.74
C VAL A 47 -18.99 -16.45 1.01
N GLY A 48 -20.27 -16.19 0.73
CA GLY A 48 -21.14 -17.17 0.08
C GLY A 48 -21.61 -18.30 0.99
N GLN A 49 -22.22 -19.31 0.37
CA GLN A 49 -22.76 -20.48 1.06
C GLN A 49 -21.77 -21.66 1.01
N PRO A 50 -21.80 -22.59 1.99
CA PRO A 50 -20.95 -23.78 1.95
C PRO A 50 -21.18 -24.59 0.67
N LYS A 51 -20.09 -24.93 -0.02
CA LYS A 51 -20.14 -25.74 -1.22
C LYS A 51 -19.89 -27.20 -0.84
N TYR A 52 -20.87 -28.05 -1.11
CA TYR A 52 -20.80 -29.48 -0.86
C TYR A 52 -20.28 -30.17 -2.12
N LEU A 53 -19.23 -30.97 -1.96
CA LEU A 53 -18.57 -31.70 -3.04
C LEU A 53 -19.07 -33.15 -3.10
N SER A 54 -18.88 -33.82 -4.24
CA SER A 54 -19.35 -35.19 -4.48
C SER A 54 -18.61 -36.25 -3.65
N ASP A 55 -17.46 -35.90 -3.09
CA ASP A 55 -16.65 -36.74 -2.19
C ASP A 55 -17.04 -36.58 -0.71
N THR A 56 -18.17 -35.92 -0.42
CA THR A 56 -18.65 -35.62 0.95
C THR A 56 -17.85 -34.52 1.67
N SER A 57 -16.91 -33.84 0.99
CA SER A 57 -16.21 -32.69 1.56
C SER A 57 -17.02 -31.39 1.43
N VAL A 58 -16.67 -30.40 2.27
CA VAL A 58 -17.34 -29.09 2.33
C VAL A 58 -16.30 -27.97 2.24
N GLU A 59 -16.42 -27.13 1.21
CA GLU A 59 -15.62 -25.92 1.04
C GLU A 59 -16.35 -24.70 1.62
N MET A 60 -15.62 -23.86 2.36
CA MET A 60 -16.09 -22.56 2.83
C MET A 60 -15.05 -21.49 2.58
N GLU A 61 -15.45 -20.40 1.94
CA GLU A 61 -14.62 -19.23 1.71
C GLU A 61 -14.79 -18.23 2.85
N TYR A 62 -13.70 -17.65 3.33
CA TYR A 62 -13.69 -16.62 4.38
C TYR A 62 -12.92 -15.40 3.89
N SER A 63 -13.42 -14.21 4.22
CA SER A 63 -12.73 -12.95 3.93
C SER A 63 -12.48 -12.14 5.20
N VAL A 64 -11.33 -11.48 5.23
CA VAL A 64 -10.93 -10.54 6.29
C VAL A 64 -10.52 -9.22 5.65
N PRO A 65 -11.16 -8.09 6.01
CA PRO A 65 -10.76 -6.78 5.53
C PRO A 65 -9.42 -6.39 6.15
N MET A 66 -8.40 -6.20 5.31
CA MET A 66 -7.04 -5.83 5.75
C MET A 66 -6.92 -4.36 6.18
N SER A 67 -7.89 -3.51 5.88
CA SER A 67 -7.87 -2.08 6.22
C SER A 67 -7.77 -1.81 7.72
N GLY A 68 -8.43 -2.62 8.55
CA GLY A 68 -8.34 -2.50 10.01
C GLY A 68 -6.98 -2.92 10.59
N ILE A 69 -6.22 -3.73 9.85
CA ILE A 69 -4.87 -4.15 10.23
C ILE A 69 -3.84 -3.05 9.92
N THR A 70 -4.04 -2.31 8.83
CA THR A 70 -3.25 -1.14 8.46
C THR A 70 -3.21 -0.11 9.59
N ASP A 71 -4.34 0.13 10.25
CA ASP A 71 -4.46 1.08 11.36
C ASP A 71 -3.65 0.72 12.62
N ILE A 72 -3.43 -0.58 12.85
CA ILE A 72 -2.68 -1.08 14.00
C ILE A 72 -1.18 -0.98 13.74
N VAL A 73 -0.80 -1.23 12.50
CA VAL A 73 0.58 -1.44 12.06
C VAL A 73 1.29 -0.16 11.70
N LEU A 74 0.59 0.84 11.16
CA LEU A 74 1.25 2.09 10.82
C LEU A 74 1.88 2.67 12.09
N PRO A 75 3.22 2.84 12.12
CA PRO A 75 3.87 3.38 13.31
C PRO A 75 3.25 4.74 13.64
N PRO A 76 3.03 5.06 14.93
CA PRO A 76 2.73 6.43 15.31
C PRO A 76 3.88 7.31 14.77
N VAL A 77 3.51 8.34 14.02
CA VAL A 77 4.45 9.33 13.47
C VAL A 77 5.15 10.01 14.65
N THR A 78 6.31 9.50 15.08
CA THR A 78 7.18 10.18 16.06
C THR A 78 8.31 10.93 15.37
N VAL A 79 8.07 11.47 14.16
CA VAL A 79 8.93 12.52 13.62
C VAL A 79 8.43 13.86 14.17
N PRO A 80 9.29 14.69 14.77
CA PRO A 80 8.89 16.03 15.20
C PRO A 80 8.37 16.77 13.97
N MET A 81 7.10 17.19 14.04
CA MET A 81 6.51 18.07 13.04
C MET A 81 7.36 19.33 12.95
N SER A 82 8.18 19.47 11.92
CA SER A 82 8.56 20.79 11.46
C SER A 82 7.27 21.45 10.98
N THR A 83 6.79 22.43 11.73
CA THR A 83 5.64 23.28 11.43
C THR A 83 5.86 23.98 10.10
N GLN A 84 5.36 23.39 9.01
CA GLN A 84 5.21 24.11 7.75
C GLN A 84 3.86 24.85 7.82
N PRO A 85 3.84 26.19 7.65
CA PRO A 85 2.62 26.98 7.83
C PRO A 85 1.52 26.52 6.87
N ALA A 86 0.34 26.24 7.44
CA ALA A 86 -0.89 26.00 6.71
C ALA A 86 -1.37 27.32 6.08
N ASN A 87 -1.15 27.49 4.78
CA ASN A 87 -1.92 28.46 4.01
C ASN A 87 -3.26 27.83 3.65
N ASN A 88 -4.24 28.08 4.52
CA ASN A 88 -5.65 27.83 4.26
C ASN A 88 -6.14 28.81 3.19
N ASN A 89 -6.54 28.30 2.02
CA ASN A 89 -7.53 28.96 1.17
C ASN A 89 -8.60 27.93 0.79
N PRO A 90 -9.84 28.06 1.27
CA PRO A 90 -10.93 27.19 0.87
C PRO A 90 -11.50 27.70 -0.46
N THR A 91 -11.33 26.92 -1.52
CA THR A 91 -12.24 27.02 -2.67
C THR A 91 -12.52 25.62 -3.15
N ALA A 92 -13.63 25.09 -2.65
CA ALA A 92 -14.26 23.90 -3.19
C ALA A 92 -14.80 24.25 -4.58
N THR A 93 -14.21 23.67 -5.61
CA THR A 93 -14.86 23.48 -6.91
C THR A 93 -14.80 22.00 -7.25
N THR A 94 -15.94 21.34 -7.11
CA THR A 94 -16.28 20.08 -7.74
C THR A 94 -16.08 20.25 -9.26
N GLN A 95 -15.01 19.65 -9.82
CA GLN A 95 -14.81 19.58 -11.26
C GLN A 95 -14.66 18.13 -11.72
N SER A 96 -15.77 17.65 -12.27
CA SER A 96 -15.92 16.74 -13.41
C SER A 96 -14.67 16.05 -13.95
N ASN A 97 -14.74 14.71 -13.95
CA ASN A 97 -13.92 13.78 -14.72
C ASN A 97 -14.00 14.08 -16.23
N THR A 98 -13.00 14.77 -16.77
CA THR A 98 -12.54 14.61 -18.16
C THR A 98 -11.01 14.75 -18.18
N PRO A 99 -10.28 13.85 -18.87
CA PRO A 99 -8.82 13.92 -18.94
C PRO A 99 -8.43 15.12 -19.78
N THR A 100 -8.10 16.22 -19.11
CA THR A 100 -7.39 17.34 -19.72
C THR A 100 -5.96 16.89 -19.97
N THR A 101 -5.45 17.10 -21.17
CA THR A 101 -4.01 17.13 -21.42
C THR A 101 -3.40 18.14 -20.45
N GLY A 102 -2.67 17.69 -19.41
CA GLY A 102 -1.85 18.60 -18.62
C GLY A 102 -1.42 18.20 -17.20
N GLY A 103 -2.01 17.19 -16.55
CA GLY A 103 -1.70 16.85 -15.15
C GLY A 103 -1.25 15.41 -14.90
N VAL A 104 -0.34 15.18 -13.95
CA VAL A 104 0.05 13.83 -13.53
C VAL A 104 -0.99 13.30 -12.54
N THR A 105 -1.64 12.18 -12.87
CA THR A 105 -2.74 11.62 -12.05
C THR A 105 -2.26 10.68 -10.95
N GLY A 106 -1.07 10.10 -11.12
CA GLY A 106 -0.44 9.17 -10.19
C GLY A 106 0.95 8.75 -10.66
N ILE A 107 1.63 7.94 -9.86
CA ILE A 107 2.95 7.41 -10.17
C ILE A 107 2.85 5.89 -10.34
N ILE A 108 3.36 5.37 -11.45
CA ILE A 108 3.58 3.93 -11.66
C ILE A 108 5.08 3.67 -11.61
N ILE A 109 5.51 2.75 -10.75
CA ILE A 109 6.91 2.39 -10.58
C ILE A 109 7.13 0.98 -11.07
N ASP A 110 7.90 0.82 -12.14
CA ASP A 110 8.27 -0.50 -12.64
C ASP A 110 9.39 -1.10 -11.79
N ALA A 111 9.04 -2.01 -10.88
CA ALA A 111 9.98 -2.74 -10.03
C ALA A 111 10.12 -4.23 -10.41
N ARG A 112 9.61 -4.62 -11.58
CA ARG A 112 9.74 -5.98 -12.12
C ARG A 112 11.21 -6.32 -12.37
N GLY A 113 11.58 -7.58 -12.15
CA GLY A 113 12.96 -8.05 -12.24
C GLY A 113 13.85 -7.64 -11.07
N LEU A 114 13.34 -6.87 -10.09
CA LEU A 114 14.08 -6.50 -8.87
C LEU A 114 13.77 -7.41 -7.68
N ASN A 115 12.92 -8.43 -7.87
CA ASN A 115 12.37 -9.27 -6.81
C ASN A 115 11.67 -8.46 -5.71
N ALA A 116 10.99 -7.38 -6.10
CA ALA A 116 10.22 -6.55 -5.20
C ALA A 116 9.05 -7.34 -4.60
N ARG A 117 8.82 -7.19 -3.29
CA ARG A 117 7.71 -7.84 -2.59
C ARG A 117 6.69 -6.80 -2.10
N PRO A 118 5.39 -7.14 -2.11
CA PRO A 118 4.37 -6.23 -1.61
C PRO A 118 4.49 -6.07 -0.09
N ALA A 119 4.30 -4.82 0.37
CA ALA A 119 4.17 -4.45 1.78
C ALA A 119 2.97 -3.54 2.01
N MET A 120 2.54 -3.45 3.27
CA MET A 120 1.49 -2.50 3.70
C MET A 120 1.97 -1.05 3.69
N ALA A 121 3.24 -0.80 4.02
CA ALA A 121 3.85 0.52 4.06
C ALA A 121 5.23 0.52 3.35
N PRO A 122 5.27 0.34 2.01
CA PRO A 122 6.50 0.43 1.25
C PRO A 122 7.03 1.87 1.24
N ARG A 123 8.35 2.02 1.10
CA ARG A 123 8.98 3.33 0.85
C ARG A 123 9.55 3.40 -0.57
N ILE A 124 9.61 4.62 -1.08
CA ILE A 124 10.40 4.92 -2.29
C ILE A 124 11.60 5.73 -1.84
N LEU A 125 12.78 5.30 -2.25
CA LEU A 125 14.06 5.85 -1.85
C LEU A 125 14.76 6.49 -3.06
N ASP A 126 15.56 7.52 -2.81
CA ASP A 126 16.57 7.98 -3.76
C ASP A 126 17.79 7.03 -3.76
N GLN A 127 18.78 7.30 -4.62
CA GLN A 127 19.99 6.48 -4.72
C GLN A 127 20.92 6.59 -3.50
N ASN A 128 20.67 7.56 -2.61
CA ASN A 128 21.40 7.72 -1.35
C ASN A 128 20.70 6.99 -0.18
N GLY A 129 19.55 6.33 -0.43
CA GLY A 129 18.75 5.68 0.59
C GLY A 129 17.80 6.61 1.35
N SER A 130 17.65 7.87 0.92
CA SER A 130 16.75 8.83 1.55
C SER A 130 15.31 8.61 1.07
N PRO A 131 14.31 8.53 1.97
CA PRO A 131 12.92 8.30 1.60
C PRO A 131 12.30 9.55 0.97
N ILE A 132 11.87 9.43 -0.28
CA ILE A 132 11.07 10.44 -0.98
C ILE A 132 9.57 10.20 -0.78
N TYR A 133 9.19 8.95 -0.49
CA TYR A 133 7.84 8.51 -0.17
C TYR A 133 7.87 7.50 0.97
N GLY A 134 6.91 7.61 1.88
CA GLY A 134 6.81 6.75 3.05
C GLY A 134 6.05 7.42 4.20
N PRO A 135 5.99 6.78 5.38
CA PRO A 135 5.33 7.33 6.56
C PRO A 135 5.75 8.79 6.83
N GLY A 136 4.76 9.66 7.04
CA GLY A 136 4.97 11.11 7.24
C GLY A 136 4.90 11.96 5.96
N LYS A 137 4.86 11.36 4.76
CA LYS A 137 4.65 12.06 3.48
C LYS A 137 3.20 12.03 2.98
N TYR A 138 2.36 11.18 3.56
CA TYR A 138 0.93 11.07 3.27
C TYR A 138 0.12 11.13 4.57
N SER A 139 -1.16 11.50 4.47
CA SER A 139 -2.03 11.52 5.65
C SER A 139 -2.37 10.10 6.07
N ARG A 140 -2.48 9.87 7.39
CA ARG A 140 -2.90 8.57 7.92
C ARG A 140 -4.29 8.18 7.39
N GLN A 141 -5.21 9.14 7.31
CA GLN A 141 -6.56 8.91 6.83
C GLN A 141 -6.55 8.36 5.39
N TYR A 142 -5.78 8.96 4.48
CA TYR A 142 -5.66 8.48 3.10
C TYR A 142 -5.00 7.10 3.04
N ALA A 143 -3.98 6.85 3.87
CA ALA A 143 -3.32 5.54 3.93
C ALA A 143 -4.24 4.42 4.48
N VAL A 144 -5.14 4.74 5.39
CA VAL A 144 -6.10 3.77 5.95
C VAL A 144 -7.22 3.46 4.97
N GLU A 145 -7.77 4.49 4.33
CA GLU A 145 -8.90 4.35 3.41
C GLU A 145 -8.46 3.71 2.08
N ASN A 146 -7.34 4.17 1.52
CA ASN A 146 -6.92 3.77 0.18
C ASN A 146 -5.74 2.79 0.19
N GLY A 147 -5.04 2.61 1.30
CA GLY A 147 -3.74 1.92 1.31
C GLY A 147 -2.62 2.78 0.74
N VAL A 148 -1.37 2.48 1.13
CA VAL A 148 -0.19 3.29 0.79
C VAL A 148 0.26 3.10 -0.66
N ALA A 149 0.09 1.91 -1.23
CA ALA A 149 0.41 1.65 -2.63
C ALA A 149 -0.50 0.56 -3.20
N GLY A 150 -0.73 0.62 -4.52
CA GLY A 150 -1.28 -0.48 -5.30
C GLY A 150 -0.17 -1.35 -5.89
N TYR A 151 -0.48 -2.60 -6.22
CA TYR A 151 0.44 -3.51 -6.88
C TYR A 151 -0.21 -4.12 -8.13
N SER A 152 0.55 -4.23 -9.22
CA SER A 152 0.10 -4.86 -10.46
C SER A 152 1.23 -5.69 -11.07
N LYS A 153 0.88 -6.68 -11.87
CA LYS A 153 1.86 -7.47 -12.64
C LYS A 153 2.19 -6.87 -14.00
N THR A 154 1.27 -6.07 -14.54
CA THR A 154 1.41 -5.50 -15.88
C THR A 154 1.11 -4.01 -15.87
N LEU A 155 1.76 -3.30 -16.80
CA LEU A 155 1.56 -1.86 -16.97
C LEU A 155 0.13 -1.56 -17.43
N GLU A 156 -0.42 -2.40 -18.30
CA GLU A 156 -1.75 -2.23 -18.89
C GLU A 156 -2.85 -2.34 -17.83
N ALA A 157 -2.70 -3.25 -16.87
CA ALA A 157 -3.61 -3.35 -15.73
C ALA A 157 -3.42 -2.18 -14.76
N ALA A 158 -2.18 -1.78 -14.52
CA ALA A 158 -1.86 -0.65 -13.63
C ALA A 158 -2.45 0.68 -14.13
N GLN A 159 -2.37 0.96 -15.43
CA GLN A 159 -2.90 2.20 -16.01
C GLN A 159 -4.44 2.31 -15.93
N LYS A 160 -5.13 1.18 -15.72
CA LYS A 160 -6.59 1.13 -15.54
C LYS A 160 -7.02 1.16 -14.08
N ASP A 161 -6.08 1.10 -13.14
CA ASP A 161 -6.36 1.15 -11.71
C ASP A 161 -6.85 2.55 -11.32
N GLN A 162 -7.95 2.60 -10.57
CA GLN A 162 -8.59 3.85 -10.16
C GLN A 162 -7.66 4.77 -9.34
N ARG A 163 -6.62 4.20 -8.72
CA ARG A 163 -5.58 4.96 -8.00
C ARG A 163 -4.79 5.90 -8.91
N VAL A 164 -4.54 5.51 -10.16
CA VAL A 164 -3.61 6.21 -11.05
C VAL A 164 -4.16 6.48 -12.46
N MET A 165 -5.36 6.01 -12.79
CA MET A 165 -5.99 6.15 -14.11
C MET A 165 -6.01 7.61 -14.60
N GLY A 166 -5.93 7.79 -15.92
CA GLY A 166 -5.84 9.10 -16.58
C GLY A 166 -4.48 9.30 -17.23
N ASN A 167 -3.58 10.03 -16.56
CA ASN A 167 -2.24 10.33 -17.06
C ASN A 167 -1.17 10.05 -15.99
N PRO A 168 -0.89 8.77 -15.70
CA PRO A 168 0.13 8.41 -14.72
C PRO A 168 1.54 8.64 -15.26
N MET A 169 2.43 9.10 -14.40
CA MET A 169 3.86 9.13 -14.70
C MET A 169 4.48 7.77 -14.40
N VAL A 170 5.07 7.15 -15.42
CA VAL A 170 5.76 5.85 -15.29
C VAL A 170 7.25 6.10 -15.08
N VAL A 171 7.81 5.51 -14.02
CA VAL A 171 9.24 5.56 -13.68
C VAL A 171 9.77 4.15 -13.44
N LYS A 172 11.09 3.97 -13.52
CA LYS A 172 11.72 2.66 -13.33
C LYS A 172 12.43 2.58 -11.97
N GLY A 173 12.16 1.52 -11.23
CA GLY A 173 12.96 1.14 -10.07
C GLY A 173 14.35 0.67 -10.51
N VAL A 174 15.37 1.01 -9.73
CA VAL A 174 16.76 0.61 -9.99
C VAL A 174 17.25 -0.46 -9.03
N ALA A 175 16.68 -0.53 -7.82
CA ALA A 175 17.00 -1.55 -6.83
C ALA A 175 15.85 -1.72 -5.82
N THR A 176 15.88 -2.82 -5.07
CA THR A 176 15.08 -3.02 -3.87
C THR A 176 15.95 -2.84 -2.63
N SER A 177 15.36 -2.38 -1.52
CA SER A 177 16.04 -2.15 -0.26
C SER A 177 15.30 -2.79 0.93
N GLY A 178 16.08 -2.99 1.99
CA GLY A 178 15.73 -3.67 3.23
C GLY A 178 15.56 -5.18 3.09
N THR A 179 15.53 -5.85 4.24
CA THR A 179 15.58 -7.31 4.34
C THR A 179 14.43 -7.99 3.60
N ASN A 180 13.24 -7.38 3.66
CA ASN A 180 12.03 -7.90 3.01
C ASN A 180 11.90 -7.50 1.53
N LYS A 181 12.82 -6.69 0.98
CA LYS A 181 12.84 -6.22 -0.43
C LYS A 181 11.56 -5.51 -0.86
N THR A 182 11.04 -4.63 0.00
CA THR A 182 9.76 -3.93 -0.25
C THR A 182 9.93 -2.45 -0.54
N ASP A 183 11.08 -1.88 -0.19
CA ASP A 183 11.40 -0.50 -0.53
C ASP A 183 12.03 -0.44 -1.91
N ILE A 184 11.60 0.51 -2.74
CA ILE A 184 12.08 0.65 -4.12
C ILE A 184 12.98 1.88 -4.22
N THR A 185 14.21 1.68 -4.63
CA THR A 185 15.11 2.77 -4.99
C THR A 185 14.86 3.18 -6.44
N ILE A 186 14.77 4.48 -6.72
CA ILE A 186 14.63 5.04 -8.07
C ILE A 186 15.82 5.94 -8.42
N SER A 187 15.96 6.28 -9.71
CA SER A 187 17.03 7.17 -10.17
C SER A 187 16.84 8.61 -9.66
N ASN A 188 17.92 9.32 -9.35
CA ASN A 188 17.83 10.73 -8.90
C ASN A 188 17.19 11.66 -9.96
N ALA A 189 17.29 11.30 -11.24
CA ALA A 189 16.61 12.01 -12.32
C ALA A 189 15.08 11.86 -12.24
N ASP A 190 14.59 10.68 -11.87
CA ASP A 190 13.15 10.43 -11.70
C ASP A 190 12.63 10.96 -10.37
N VAL A 191 13.43 10.98 -9.31
CA VAL A 191 13.11 11.68 -8.04
C VAL A 191 12.65 13.11 -8.32
N SER A 192 13.44 13.85 -9.11
CA SER A 192 13.14 15.26 -9.43
C SER A 192 11.80 15.43 -10.15
N LYS A 193 11.45 14.49 -11.05
CA LYS A 193 10.16 14.48 -11.76
C LYS A 193 9.01 14.18 -10.82
N ILE A 194 9.20 13.21 -9.92
CA ILE A 194 8.18 12.81 -8.93
C ILE A 194 7.92 13.95 -7.95
N ASP A 195 8.97 14.63 -7.48
CA ASP A 195 8.83 15.79 -6.60
C ASP A 195 8.04 16.92 -7.27
N MET A 196 8.31 17.18 -8.56
CA MET A 196 7.56 18.16 -9.33
C MET A 196 6.09 17.76 -9.48
N ALA A 197 5.81 16.50 -9.85
CA ALA A 197 4.46 15.97 -9.94
C ALA A 197 3.74 16.05 -8.60
N ASN A 198 4.40 15.72 -7.49
CA ASN A 198 3.79 15.78 -6.16
C ASN A 198 3.52 17.22 -5.71
N ARG A 199 4.40 18.17 -5.99
CA ARG A 199 4.16 19.58 -5.68
C ARG A 199 2.91 20.11 -6.37
N ASN A 200 2.75 19.78 -7.65
CA ASN A 200 1.66 20.27 -8.49
C ASN A 200 0.33 19.52 -8.30
N TYR A 201 0.38 18.20 -8.06
CA TYR A 201 -0.81 17.33 -8.12
C TYR A 201 -1.00 16.44 -6.89
N LYS A 202 -0.14 16.55 -5.86
CA LYS A 202 -0.25 15.83 -4.57
C LYS A 202 -0.28 14.31 -4.69
N VAL A 203 0.25 13.74 -5.78
CA VAL A 203 0.20 12.31 -6.08
C VAL A 203 0.81 11.41 -4.99
N LEU A 204 1.84 11.86 -4.27
CA LEU A 204 2.39 11.11 -3.13
C LEU A 204 1.56 11.35 -1.85
N ASN A 205 1.15 12.59 -1.60
CA ASN A 205 0.34 12.92 -0.42
C ASN A 205 -0.99 12.16 -0.38
N ASP A 206 -1.58 11.91 -1.56
CA ASP A 206 -2.85 11.21 -1.77
C ASP A 206 -2.67 9.70 -1.99
N CYS A 207 -1.47 9.14 -1.73
CA CYS A 207 -1.16 7.72 -1.92
C CYS A 207 -1.41 7.20 -3.35
N ARG A 208 -1.26 8.04 -4.39
CA ARG A 208 -1.48 7.65 -5.80
C ARG A 208 -0.23 6.99 -6.40
N VAL A 209 0.22 5.92 -5.76
CA VAL A 209 1.42 5.16 -6.11
C VAL A 209 1.03 3.72 -6.43
N LEU A 210 1.44 3.23 -7.59
CA LEU A 210 1.25 1.85 -8.00
C LEU A 210 2.59 1.23 -8.40
N ILE A 211 2.91 0.07 -7.86
CA ILE A 211 4.20 -0.61 -8.06
C ILE A 211 3.97 -1.84 -8.94
N LEU A 212 4.70 -1.94 -10.04
CA LEU A 212 4.73 -3.16 -10.85
C LEU A 212 5.71 -4.16 -10.23
N ILE A 213 5.23 -5.38 -10.02
CA ILE A 213 6.00 -6.50 -9.46
C ILE A 213 5.83 -7.74 -10.34
N ASP A 214 6.70 -8.74 -10.15
CA ASP A 214 6.68 -10.01 -10.91
C ASP A 214 5.47 -10.92 -10.56
#